data_AF-T1CLB3-F1
#
_entry.id   AF-T1CLB3-F1
#
_cell.length_a   1.000
_cell.length_b   1.000
_cell.length_c   1.000
_cell.angle_alpha   90.00
_cell.angle_beta   90.00
_cell.angle_gamma   90.00
#
_symmetry.space_group_name_H-M   'P 1'
#
loop_
_entity.id
_entity.type
_entity.pdbx_description
1 polymer ?
#
loop_
_entity_poly.entity_id
_entity_poly.type
_entity_poly.pdbx_seq_one_letter_code
_entity_poly.pdbx_strand_id
1 'polypeptide(L)'
;AEDKRYSSGQRDLENPLAAVQMGLIYVNPEGPSGKSDPLASARDVRETFARMAMNDAETVALTAGGHTFGKCHGAGPASAVGPAPEAAPVEEMGLGWISSHASGKGGDQIGSGLEGSWTPTPTQWDMSYFDMLFGNEWEQTMTPAGAHQWTPKQATSGNMAPAANDAAKKVPIMMTDADMAMRVDPAYEKISRHFHKHPDAFADAFARAWFKLTHRDMGPRSRYLGKLVPKEELTWQDP
;
A
#
# COMPACT_ATOMS: atom_id res chain seq x y z
N ALA A 1 -6.64 -15.92 15.36
CA ALA A 1 -7.89 -15.62 16.06
C ALA A 1 -8.83 -14.97 15.06
N GLU A 2 -10.09 -15.40 14.96
CA GLU A 2 -11.07 -14.68 14.15
C GLU A 2 -11.21 -13.25 14.68
N ASP A 3 -11.18 -12.28 13.78
CA ASP A 3 -11.27 -10.88 14.16
C ASP A 3 -12.70 -10.56 14.61
N LYS A 4 -12.85 -10.25 15.91
CA LYS A 4 -14.14 -10.01 16.56
C LYS A 4 -14.85 -8.73 16.10
N ARG A 5 -14.22 -7.92 15.24
CA ARG A 5 -14.79 -6.69 14.70
C ARG A 5 -15.80 -6.89 13.57
N TYR A 6 -16.00 -8.13 13.12
CA TYR A 6 -16.99 -8.45 12.09
C TYR A 6 -18.21 -9.09 12.74
N SER A 7 -19.41 -8.57 12.42
CA SER A 7 -20.65 -9.22 12.83
C SER A 7 -20.88 -10.50 11.99
N SER A 8 -21.52 -11.51 12.58
CA SER A 8 -21.69 -12.82 11.94
C SER A 8 -22.56 -12.72 10.68
N GLY A 9 -22.00 -13.08 9.53
CA GLY A 9 -22.75 -13.39 8.31
C GLY A 9 -22.20 -12.80 7.02
N GLN A 10 -21.67 -11.56 7.03
CA GLN A 10 -21.33 -10.85 5.78
C GLN A 10 -20.02 -10.03 5.78
N ARG A 11 -19.10 -10.23 6.73
CA ARG A 11 -17.94 -9.31 6.94
C ARG A 11 -18.40 -7.85 7.09
N ASP A 12 -19.50 -7.63 7.78
CA ASP A 12 -19.92 -6.28 8.16
C ASP A 12 -19.03 -5.79 9.31
N LEU A 13 -18.19 -4.79 9.00
CA LEU A 13 -17.20 -4.24 9.92
C LEU A 13 -17.91 -3.36 10.96
N GLU A 14 -17.64 -3.58 12.24
CA GLU A 14 -18.28 -2.85 13.33
C GLU A 14 -17.98 -1.35 13.27
N ASN A 15 -19.01 -0.51 13.41
CA ASN A 15 -18.82 0.93 13.55
C ASN A 15 -18.28 1.27 14.96
N PRO A 16 -17.33 2.21 15.10
CA PRO A 16 -16.85 3.17 14.10
C PRO A 16 -15.53 2.76 13.39
N LEU A 17 -15.21 1.47 13.34
CA LEU A 17 -13.92 1.01 12.82
C LEU A 17 -13.85 1.14 11.29
N ALA A 18 -12.66 1.43 10.79
CA ALA A 18 -12.36 1.55 9.37
C ALA A 18 -11.12 0.74 8.95
N ALA A 19 -10.72 -0.24 9.76
CA ALA A 19 -9.60 -1.14 9.49
C ALA A 19 -9.97 -2.60 9.79
N VAL A 20 -9.47 -3.53 8.96
CA VAL A 20 -9.83 -4.96 9.02
C VAL A 20 -9.21 -5.72 10.18
N GLN A 21 -8.12 -5.21 10.77
CA GLN A 21 -7.44 -5.78 11.94
C GLN A 21 -6.87 -4.69 12.85
N MET A 22 -6.62 -5.04 14.11
CA MET A 22 -6.11 -4.10 15.11
C MET A 22 -4.65 -3.77 14.77
N GLY A 23 -4.30 -2.49 14.76
CA GLY A 23 -2.96 -2.03 14.39
C GLY A 23 -2.72 -1.89 12.88
N LEU A 24 -3.67 -2.27 12.02
CA LEU A 24 -3.61 -1.96 10.58
C LEU A 24 -4.23 -0.59 10.28
N ILE A 25 -3.78 0.03 9.18
CA ILE A 25 -4.34 1.29 8.71
C ILE A 25 -5.68 1.07 7.98
N TYR A 26 -5.71 0.15 7.01
CA TYR A 26 -6.92 -0.17 6.22
C TYR A 26 -7.13 -1.69 6.16
N VAL A 27 -6.38 -2.36 5.28
CA VAL A 27 -6.52 -3.79 4.97
C VAL A 27 -5.25 -4.57 5.31
N ASN A 28 -5.37 -5.90 5.35
CA ASN A 28 -4.22 -6.79 5.43
C ASN A 28 -3.58 -6.93 4.03
N PRO A 29 -2.29 -6.63 3.86
CA PRO A 29 -1.66 -6.63 2.53
C PRO A 29 -1.48 -8.03 1.92
N GLU A 30 -1.56 -9.10 2.74
CA GLU A 30 -1.55 -10.49 2.28
C GLU A 30 -2.94 -11.02 1.88
N GLY A 31 -3.99 -10.21 2.09
CA GLY A 31 -5.39 -10.56 1.84
C GLY A 31 -6.18 -10.84 3.12
N PRO A 32 -7.52 -11.04 3.01
CA PRO A 32 -8.39 -11.16 4.18
C PRO A 32 -7.96 -12.26 5.14
N SER A 33 -7.70 -11.90 6.39
CA SER A 33 -7.21 -12.82 7.43
C SER A 33 -5.88 -13.51 7.08
N GLY A 34 -5.02 -12.87 6.28
CA GLY A 34 -3.72 -13.39 5.86
C GLY A 34 -3.79 -14.44 4.76
N LYS A 35 -4.92 -14.52 4.03
CA LYS A 35 -5.10 -15.44 2.90
C LYS A 35 -5.22 -14.62 1.63
N SER A 36 -4.33 -14.87 0.68
CA SER A 36 -4.33 -14.18 -0.60
C SER A 36 -5.57 -14.58 -1.43
N ASP A 37 -6.44 -13.60 -1.63
CA ASP A 37 -7.63 -13.64 -2.47
C ASP A 37 -7.90 -12.19 -2.93
N PRO A 38 -7.35 -11.78 -4.10
CA PRO A 38 -7.43 -10.41 -4.55
C PRO A 38 -8.87 -9.89 -4.73
N LEU A 39 -9.84 -10.77 -5.04
CA LEU A 39 -11.25 -10.37 -5.17
C LEU A 39 -11.88 -10.12 -3.80
N ALA A 40 -11.54 -10.92 -2.80
CA ALA A 40 -11.98 -10.67 -1.43
C ALA A 40 -11.27 -9.45 -0.83
N SER A 41 -9.97 -9.26 -1.13
CA SER A 41 -9.21 -8.07 -0.76
C SER A 41 -9.83 -6.79 -1.32
N ALA A 42 -10.31 -6.81 -2.58
CA ALA A 42 -11.02 -5.68 -3.18
C ALA A 42 -12.25 -5.22 -2.37
N ARG A 43 -12.97 -6.15 -1.72
CA ARG A 43 -14.13 -5.82 -0.88
C ARG A 43 -13.70 -5.09 0.39
N ASP A 44 -12.65 -5.59 1.04
CA ASP A 44 -12.08 -4.95 2.23
C ASP A 44 -11.49 -3.58 1.90
N VAL A 45 -10.78 -3.46 0.77
CA VAL A 45 -10.21 -2.19 0.30
C VAL A 45 -11.33 -1.17 0.10
N ARG A 46 -12.37 -1.55 -0.63
CA ARG A 46 -13.53 -0.70 -0.88
C ARG A 46 -14.20 -0.22 0.40
N GLU A 47 -14.49 -1.15 1.30
CA GLU A 47 -15.20 -0.84 2.55
C GLU A 47 -14.38 0.09 3.44
N THR A 48 -13.09 -0.22 3.64
CA THR A 48 -12.23 0.56 4.53
C THR A 48 -11.92 1.94 3.95
N PHE A 49 -11.68 2.06 2.65
CA PHE A 49 -11.49 3.36 2.00
C PHE A 49 -12.77 4.19 2.01
N ALA A 50 -13.95 3.58 1.79
CA ALA A 50 -15.23 4.28 1.86
C ALA A 50 -15.50 4.86 3.27
N ARG A 51 -15.22 4.08 4.34
CA ARG A 51 -15.28 4.58 5.73
C ARG A 51 -14.29 5.69 6.04
N MET A 52 -13.24 5.80 5.22
CA MET A 52 -12.27 6.88 5.27
C MET A 52 -12.52 7.94 4.18
N ALA A 53 -13.76 8.04 3.69
CA ALA A 53 -14.20 9.06 2.75
C ALA A 53 -13.47 9.06 1.39
N MET A 54 -13.01 7.90 0.92
CA MET A 54 -12.43 7.72 -0.41
C MET A 54 -13.33 6.82 -1.26
N ASN A 55 -13.69 7.29 -2.45
CA ASN A 55 -14.45 6.50 -3.43
C ASN A 55 -13.51 5.58 -4.25
N ASP A 56 -14.08 4.79 -5.15
CA ASP A 56 -13.31 3.82 -5.94
C ASP A 56 -12.18 4.47 -6.78
N ALA A 57 -12.43 5.62 -7.41
CA ALA A 57 -11.42 6.31 -8.22
C ALA A 57 -10.28 6.88 -7.36
N GLU A 58 -10.63 7.51 -6.23
CA GLU A 58 -9.66 8.01 -5.24
C GLU A 58 -8.84 6.85 -4.66
N THR A 59 -9.46 5.70 -4.42
CA THR A 59 -8.81 4.49 -3.88
C THR A 59 -7.78 3.90 -4.83
N VAL A 60 -8.15 3.73 -6.11
CA VAL A 60 -7.20 3.27 -7.14
C VAL A 60 -6.07 4.27 -7.31
N ALA A 61 -6.39 5.57 -7.35
CA ALA A 61 -5.40 6.62 -7.51
C ALA A 61 -4.40 6.65 -6.35
N LEU A 62 -4.87 6.58 -5.09
CA LEU A 62 -4.01 6.55 -3.90
C LEU A 62 -3.15 5.28 -3.83
N THR A 63 -3.73 4.12 -4.15
CA THR A 63 -3.01 2.84 -4.11
C THR A 63 -1.91 2.81 -5.17
N ALA A 64 -2.27 3.03 -6.44
CA ALA A 64 -1.32 3.02 -7.54
C ALA A 64 -0.30 4.16 -7.44
N GLY A 65 -0.74 5.37 -7.06
CA GLY A 65 0.14 6.53 -6.93
C GLY A 65 1.13 6.40 -5.79
N GLY A 66 0.70 5.87 -4.63
CA GLY A 66 1.59 5.55 -3.53
C GLY A 66 2.60 4.46 -3.90
N HIS A 67 2.12 3.35 -4.46
CA HIS A 67 2.94 2.20 -4.85
C HIS A 67 3.71 2.40 -6.17
N THR A 68 3.65 3.58 -6.79
CA THR A 68 4.63 3.99 -7.82
C THR A 68 6.02 4.19 -7.20
N PHE A 69 6.10 4.40 -5.88
CA PHE A 69 7.33 4.70 -5.16
C PHE A 69 7.73 3.63 -4.14
N GLY A 70 9.03 3.49 -3.93
CA GLY A 70 9.61 2.74 -2.82
C GLY A 70 9.46 1.22 -2.93
N LYS A 71 9.47 0.58 -1.77
CA LYS A 71 9.44 -0.88 -1.62
C LYS A 71 8.88 -1.31 -0.26
N CYS A 72 8.48 -2.58 -0.15
CA CYS A 72 8.30 -3.26 1.13
C CYS A 72 9.63 -3.79 1.69
N HIS A 73 9.64 -4.13 2.98
CA HIS A 73 10.83 -4.62 3.70
C HIS A 73 10.50 -5.90 4.51
N GLY A 74 11.21 -6.98 4.21
CA GLY A 74 10.95 -8.36 4.65
C GLY A 74 12.15 -9.27 4.39
N ALA A 75 13.37 -8.73 4.55
CA ALA A 75 14.63 -9.42 4.24
C ALA A 75 14.89 -10.68 5.08
N GLY A 76 14.24 -10.81 6.23
CA GLY A 76 14.44 -11.92 7.16
C GLY A 76 13.21 -12.19 8.05
N PRO A 77 13.31 -13.17 8.95
CA PRO A 77 12.18 -13.61 9.77
C PRO A 77 11.68 -12.49 10.70
N ALA A 78 10.37 -12.31 10.78
CA ALA A 78 9.74 -11.31 11.64
C ALA A 78 10.09 -11.48 13.13
N SER A 79 10.45 -12.69 13.57
CA SER A 79 10.92 -12.95 14.94
C SER A 79 12.25 -12.27 15.30
N ALA A 80 12.99 -11.76 14.31
CA ALA A 80 14.22 -11.00 14.54
C ALA A 80 13.94 -9.53 14.93
N VAL A 81 12.69 -9.06 14.78
CA VAL A 81 12.27 -7.68 15.06
C VAL A 81 11.91 -7.55 16.54
N GLY A 82 12.57 -6.61 17.22
CA GLY A 82 12.33 -6.29 18.64
C GLY A 82 10.97 -5.62 18.92
N PRO A 83 10.72 -5.25 20.18
CA PRO A 83 9.46 -4.63 20.59
C PRO A 83 9.19 -3.30 19.89
N ALA A 84 7.91 -2.94 19.78
CA ALA A 84 7.46 -1.63 19.30
C ALA A 84 7.94 -0.49 20.24
N PRO A 85 7.97 0.78 19.80
CA PRO A 85 8.57 1.88 20.54
C PRO A 85 8.13 2.01 22.01
N GLU A 86 6.83 1.90 22.29
CA GLU A 86 6.29 2.00 23.65
C GLU A 86 6.70 0.85 24.59
N ALA A 87 7.23 -0.24 24.04
CA ALA A 87 7.72 -1.40 24.80
C ALA A 87 9.24 -1.60 24.64
N ALA A 88 9.93 -0.68 23.96
CA ALA A 88 11.37 -0.75 23.77
C ALA A 88 12.13 -0.30 25.03
N PRO A 89 13.35 -0.82 25.25
CA PRO A 89 14.23 -0.32 26.30
C PRO A 89 14.51 1.18 26.15
N VAL A 90 14.70 1.89 27.27
CA VAL A 90 14.86 3.35 27.29
C VAL A 90 16.07 3.82 26.48
N GLU A 91 17.12 2.99 26.40
CA GLU A 91 18.35 3.24 25.64
C GLU A 91 18.13 3.30 24.12
N GLU A 92 16.99 2.82 23.60
CA GLU A 92 16.60 2.98 22.19
C GLU A 92 16.05 4.38 21.88
N MET A 93 15.96 5.26 22.89
CA MET A 93 15.66 6.69 22.73
C MET A 93 14.36 6.97 21.98
N GLY A 94 13.32 6.17 22.26
CA GLY A 94 12.00 6.30 21.64
C GLY A 94 11.87 5.63 20.27
N LEU A 95 12.90 4.92 19.81
CA LEU A 95 12.81 4.01 18.67
C LEU A 95 12.33 2.63 19.12
N GLY A 96 11.91 1.81 18.15
CA GLY A 96 11.49 0.44 18.35
C GLY A 96 11.67 -0.38 17.08
N TRP A 97 11.23 -1.64 17.10
CA TRP A 97 11.40 -2.60 16.01
C TRP A 97 12.87 -2.80 15.61
N ILE A 98 13.78 -2.67 16.57
CA ILE A 98 15.21 -2.87 16.35
C ILE A 98 15.43 -4.32 15.95
N SER A 99 16.01 -4.52 14.77
CA SER A 99 16.16 -5.84 14.18
C SER A 99 17.52 -6.44 14.51
N SER A 100 17.50 -7.70 14.95
CA SER A 100 18.70 -8.53 15.15
C SER A 100 19.13 -9.27 13.86
N HIS A 101 18.38 -9.09 12.76
CA HIS A 101 18.68 -9.75 11.49
C HIS A 101 19.82 -9.04 10.76
N ALA A 102 20.98 -9.71 10.65
CA ALA A 102 22.17 -9.20 9.97
C ALA A 102 22.52 -7.77 10.43
N SER A 103 22.54 -6.77 9.54
CA SER A 103 22.81 -5.38 9.94
C SER A 103 21.59 -4.65 10.56
N GLY A 104 20.40 -5.23 10.45
CA GLY A 104 19.13 -4.70 10.95
C GLY A 104 18.55 -3.53 10.15
N LYS A 105 19.19 -3.12 9.05
CA LYS A 105 18.83 -1.92 8.27
C LYS A 105 19.25 -2.04 6.81
N GLY A 106 18.78 -1.10 5.97
CA GLY A 106 19.13 -1.07 4.55
C GLY A 106 18.67 -2.33 3.83
N GLY A 107 19.60 -3.09 3.25
CA GLY A 107 19.28 -4.35 2.55
C GLY A 107 18.72 -5.44 3.46
N ASP A 108 19.00 -5.38 4.77
CA ASP A 108 18.57 -6.36 5.77
C ASP A 108 17.32 -5.88 6.55
N GLN A 109 16.70 -4.79 6.10
CA GLN A 109 15.59 -4.17 6.80
C GLN A 109 14.34 -5.06 6.78
N ILE A 110 13.63 -5.09 7.91
CA ILE A 110 12.33 -5.76 8.06
C ILE A 110 11.33 -4.70 8.51
N GLY A 111 10.20 -4.63 7.82
CA GLY A 111 9.08 -3.75 8.10
C GLY A 111 7.80 -4.58 8.14
N SER A 112 7.06 -4.62 7.03
CA SER A 112 5.83 -5.42 6.93
C SER A 112 6.06 -6.93 6.84
N GLY A 113 7.27 -7.38 6.48
CA GLY A 113 7.56 -8.77 6.14
C GLY A 113 7.34 -9.09 4.65
N LEU A 114 6.69 -8.20 3.91
CA LEU A 114 6.67 -8.22 2.43
C LEU A 114 8.00 -7.68 1.91
N GLU A 115 8.47 -8.11 0.73
CA GLU A 115 9.79 -7.73 0.23
C GLU A 115 9.78 -7.45 -1.27
N GLY A 116 10.33 -6.29 -1.64
CA GLY A 116 10.51 -5.90 -3.04
C GLY A 116 9.83 -4.58 -3.39
N SER A 117 10.22 -4.03 -4.54
CA SER A 117 9.64 -2.80 -5.10
C SER A 117 8.48 -3.15 -6.02
N TRP A 118 7.50 -2.27 -6.19
CA TRP A 118 6.44 -2.44 -7.18
C TRP A 118 6.93 -2.16 -8.61
N THR A 119 7.87 -1.22 -8.75
CA THR A 119 8.29 -0.67 -10.03
C THR A 119 9.78 -0.88 -10.29
N PRO A 120 10.22 -0.90 -11.56
CA PRO A 120 11.65 -0.90 -11.91
C PRO A 120 12.34 0.44 -11.63
N THR A 121 11.57 1.50 -11.37
CA THR A 121 12.00 2.89 -11.12
C THR A 121 11.45 3.44 -9.78
N PRO A 122 11.80 2.86 -8.62
CA PRO A 122 11.12 3.12 -7.34
C PRO A 122 11.20 4.56 -6.79
N THR A 123 11.98 5.43 -7.42
CA THR A 123 12.20 6.82 -6.98
C THR A 123 11.73 7.84 -8.02
N GLN A 124 10.96 7.41 -9.02
CA GLN A 124 10.49 8.26 -10.11
C GLN A 124 8.97 8.17 -10.22
N TRP A 125 8.32 9.31 -10.45
CA TRP A 125 6.91 9.33 -10.83
C TRP A 125 6.80 8.96 -12.31
N ASP A 126 6.14 7.85 -12.59
CA ASP A 126 5.84 7.39 -13.94
C ASP A 126 4.63 6.43 -13.92
N MET A 127 4.36 5.76 -15.04
CA MET A 127 3.24 4.82 -15.18
C MET A 127 3.64 3.36 -14.91
N SER A 128 4.87 3.12 -14.45
CA SER A 128 5.44 1.78 -14.39
C SER A 128 4.70 0.86 -13.41
N TYR A 129 4.00 1.40 -12.39
CA TYR A 129 3.10 0.60 -11.56
C TYR A 129 2.05 -0.12 -12.40
N PHE A 130 1.32 0.60 -13.26
CA PHE A 130 0.29 0.01 -14.12
C PHE A 130 0.90 -0.85 -15.23
N ASP A 131 2.05 -0.45 -15.78
CA ASP A 131 2.79 -1.27 -16.75
C ASP A 131 3.16 -2.62 -16.15
N MET A 132 3.64 -2.65 -14.90
CA MET A 132 3.96 -3.89 -14.20
C MET A 132 2.70 -4.68 -13.87
N LEU A 133 1.68 -4.02 -13.32
CA LEU A 133 0.43 -4.67 -12.90
C LEU A 133 -0.25 -5.41 -14.06
N PHE A 134 -0.36 -4.79 -15.24
CA PHE A 134 -1.05 -5.36 -16.40
C PHE A 134 -0.13 -6.06 -17.41
N GLY A 135 1.16 -5.72 -17.45
CA GLY A 135 2.12 -6.25 -18.42
C GLY A 135 2.77 -7.58 -18.02
N ASN A 136 2.54 -8.05 -16.79
CA ASN A 136 3.06 -9.33 -16.29
C ASN A 136 1.94 -10.34 -16.05
N GLU A 137 2.28 -11.62 -16.15
CA GLU A 137 1.50 -12.68 -15.51
C GLU A 137 2.07 -12.94 -14.11
N TRP A 138 1.18 -13.14 -13.13
CA TRP A 138 1.55 -13.17 -11.72
C TRP A 138 1.33 -14.54 -11.09
N GLU A 139 2.23 -14.92 -10.18
CA GLU A 139 2.07 -16.07 -9.30
C GLU A 139 2.35 -15.69 -7.85
N GLN A 140 1.70 -16.41 -6.93
CA GLN A 140 1.93 -16.26 -5.50
C GLN A 140 3.31 -16.80 -5.14
N THR A 141 3.97 -16.09 -4.23
CA THR A 141 5.25 -16.50 -3.64
C THR A 141 5.26 -16.18 -2.14
N MET A 142 6.26 -16.69 -1.42
CA MET A 142 6.50 -16.36 -0.01
C MET A 142 7.81 -15.59 0.13
N THR A 143 7.82 -14.58 1.00
CA THR A 143 9.03 -13.82 1.33
C THR A 143 9.96 -14.56 2.27
N PRO A 144 11.21 -14.09 2.45
CA PRO A 144 12.09 -14.57 3.51
C PRO A 144 11.48 -14.46 4.93
N ALA A 145 10.54 -13.54 5.14
CA ALA A 145 9.80 -13.38 6.39
C ALA A 145 8.59 -14.34 6.52
N GLY A 146 8.24 -15.08 5.46
CA GLY A 146 7.10 -16.00 5.42
C GLY A 146 5.76 -15.35 5.03
N ALA A 147 5.77 -14.13 4.50
CA ALA A 147 4.55 -13.44 4.08
C ALA A 147 4.17 -13.80 2.63
N HIS A 148 2.87 -13.87 2.34
CA HIS A 148 2.32 -14.08 1.01
C HIS A 148 2.37 -12.80 0.16
N GLN A 149 2.95 -12.89 -1.03
CA GLN A 149 2.92 -11.81 -2.01
C GLN A 149 2.87 -12.36 -3.44
N TRP A 150 2.88 -11.48 -4.44
CA TRP A 150 2.88 -11.84 -5.84
C TRP A 150 4.19 -11.44 -6.52
N THR A 151 4.69 -12.28 -7.42
CA THR A 151 5.87 -12.03 -8.26
C THR A 151 5.52 -12.31 -9.73
N PRO A 152 6.19 -11.68 -10.70
CA PRO A 152 6.03 -12.06 -12.11
C PRO A 152 6.42 -13.53 -12.31
N LYS A 153 5.59 -14.28 -13.05
CA LYS A 153 5.88 -15.68 -13.45
C LYS A 153 7.15 -15.82 -14.28
N GLN A 154 7.53 -14.76 -14.98
CA GLN A 154 8.73 -14.72 -15.81
C GLN A 154 9.52 -13.47 -15.48
N ALA A 155 10.77 -13.66 -15.06
CA ALA A 155 11.70 -12.55 -14.89
C ALA A 155 12.19 -12.04 -16.25
N THR A 156 12.15 -10.73 -16.44
CA THR A 156 12.62 -10.02 -17.63
C THR A 156 13.44 -8.81 -17.20
N SER A 157 14.20 -8.19 -18.10
CA SER A 157 14.91 -6.95 -17.76
C SER A 157 13.97 -5.79 -17.39
N GLY A 158 12.71 -5.83 -17.84
CA GLY A 158 11.72 -4.77 -17.61
C GLY A 158 10.97 -4.87 -16.28
N ASN A 159 10.94 -6.03 -15.62
CA ASN A 159 10.22 -6.26 -14.36
C ASN A 159 11.18 -6.54 -13.19
N MET A 160 12.36 -5.94 -13.23
CA MET A 160 13.37 -6.05 -12.19
C MET A 160 13.78 -4.66 -11.69
N ALA A 161 13.69 -4.45 -10.39
CA ALA A 161 14.09 -3.21 -9.72
C ALA A 161 15.57 -3.23 -9.34
N PRO A 162 16.25 -2.07 -9.26
CA PRO A 162 17.55 -2.00 -8.58
C PRO A 162 17.39 -2.40 -7.11
N ALA A 163 18.36 -3.15 -6.56
CA ALA A 163 18.38 -3.42 -5.13
C ALA A 163 18.64 -2.10 -4.36
N ALA A 164 17.90 -1.87 -3.26
CA ALA A 164 17.92 -0.58 -2.56
C ALA A 164 19.29 -0.24 -1.95
N ASN A 165 20.08 -1.24 -1.55
CA ASN A 165 21.42 -1.09 -0.97
C ASN A 165 22.56 -1.23 -1.99
N ASP A 166 22.26 -1.61 -3.24
CA ASP A 166 23.25 -1.84 -4.29
C ASP A 166 22.58 -1.77 -5.67
N ALA A 167 22.61 -0.58 -6.28
CA ALA A 167 21.94 -0.34 -7.56
C ALA A 167 22.51 -1.15 -8.74
N ALA A 168 23.71 -1.76 -8.59
CA ALA A 168 24.27 -2.65 -9.60
C ALA A 168 23.57 -4.03 -9.61
N LYS A 169 22.87 -4.38 -8.53
CA LYS A 169 22.08 -5.60 -8.43
C LYS A 169 20.63 -5.35 -8.82
N LYS A 170 20.01 -6.36 -9.41
CA LYS A 170 18.60 -6.38 -9.79
C LYS A 170 17.85 -7.41 -8.96
N VAL A 171 16.69 -7.03 -8.46
CA VAL A 171 15.77 -7.88 -7.70
C VAL A 171 14.39 -7.90 -8.36
N PRO A 172 13.62 -8.99 -8.22
CA PRO A 172 12.26 -9.04 -8.74
C PRO A 172 11.38 -7.93 -8.16
N ILE A 173 10.48 -7.39 -8.98
CA ILE A 173 9.36 -6.58 -8.49
C ILE A 173 8.30 -7.47 -7.84
N MET A 174 7.40 -6.86 -7.07
CA MET A 174 6.34 -7.56 -6.36
C MET A 174 5.00 -6.84 -6.48
N MET A 175 3.91 -7.51 -6.07
CA MET A 175 2.59 -6.92 -5.82
C MET A 175 1.99 -7.51 -4.54
N THR A 176 1.22 -6.70 -3.81
CA THR A 176 0.40 -7.16 -2.67
C THR A 176 -0.95 -7.70 -3.14
N ASP A 177 -1.72 -8.30 -2.24
CA ASP A 177 -3.09 -8.73 -2.56
C ASP A 177 -4.02 -7.54 -2.88
N ALA A 178 -3.78 -6.40 -2.23
CA ALA A 178 -4.49 -5.15 -2.50
C ALA A 178 -4.10 -4.54 -3.86
N ASP A 179 -2.85 -4.70 -4.31
CA ASP A 179 -2.46 -4.31 -5.67
C ASP A 179 -3.15 -5.18 -6.72
N MET A 180 -3.17 -6.50 -6.49
CA MET A 180 -3.84 -7.43 -7.39
C MET A 180 -5.36 -7.16 -7.45
N ALA A 181 -5.97 -6.68 -6.37
CA ALA A 181 -7.36 -6.23 -6.36
C ALA A 181 -7.62 -5.11 -7.40
N MET A 182 -6.67 -4.20 -7.62
CA MET A 182 -6.78 -3.13 -8.62
C MET A 182 -6.84 -3.66 -10.06
N ARG A 183 -6.35 -4.90 -10.29
CA ARG A 183 -6.38 -5.60 -11.57
C ARG A 183 -7.59 -6.51 -11.74
N VAL A 184 -8.06 -7.18 -10.69
CA VAL A 184 -9.06 -8.26 -10.83
C VAL A 184 -10.49 -7.85 -10.47
N ASP A 185 -10.68 -6.84 -9.63
CA ASP A 185 -12.02 -6.34 -9.30
C ASP A 185 -12.62 -5.62 -10.52
N PRO A 186 -13.84 -5.96 -10.98
CA PRO A 186 -14.38 -5.41 -12.22
C PRO A 186 -14.60 -3.88 -12.23
N ALA A 187 -14.73 -3.23 -11.07
CA ALA A 187 -14.88 -1.78 -10.99
C ALA A 187 -13.50 -1.11 -10.93
N TYR A 188 -12.59 -1.63 -10.09
CA TYR A 188 -11.20 -1.13 -10.05
C TYR A 188 -10.46 -1.36 -11.35
N GLU A 189 -10.63 -2.50 -12.00
CA GLU A 189 -9.96 -2.81 -13.27
C GLU A 189 -10.27 -1.78 -14.35
N LYS A 190 -11.53 -1.33 -14.45
CA LYS A 190 -11.94 -0.29 -15.41
C LYS A 190 -11.25 1.04 -15.13
N ILE A 191 -11.17 1.42 -13.85
CA ILE A 191 -10.51 2.66 -13.41
C ILE A 191 -9.00 2.56 -13.65
N SER A 192 -8.37 1.46 -13.21
CA SER A 192 -6.96 1.17 -13.40
C SER A 192 -6.57 1.18 -14.88
N ARG A 193 -7.37 0.55 -15.76
CA ARG A 193 -7.12 0.61 -17.21
C ARG A 193 -7.32 1.99 -17.81
N HIS A 194 -8.28 2.76 -17.29
CA HIS A 194 -8.47 4.14 -17.70
C HIS A 194 -7.22 4.96 -17.33
N PHE A 195 -6.79 4.92 -16.08
CA PHE A 195 -5.56 5.58 -15.62
C PHE A 195 -4.31 5.11 -16.37
N HIS A 196 -4.19 3.82 -16.66
CA HIS A 196 -3.09 3.28 -17.46
C HIS A 196 -3.03 3.89 -18.88
N LYS A 197 -4.19 4.09 -19.52
CA LYS A 197 -4.28 4.70 -20.86
C LYS A 197 -4.25 6.23 -20.84
N HIS A 198 -4.52 6.86 -19.69
CA HIS A 198 -4.63 8.30 -19.52
C HIS A 198 -3.79 8.77 -18.31
N PRO A 199 -2.45 8.87 -18.48
CA PRO A 199 -1.54 9.25 -17.40
C PRO A 199 -1.83 10.61 -16.76
N ASP A 200 -2.38 11.55 -17.54
CA ASP A 200 -2.81 12.87 -17.09
C ASP A 200 -4.01 12.78 -16.13
N ALA A 201 -5.00 11.93 -16.46
CA ALA A 201 -6.14 11.67 -15.59
C ALA A 201 -5.71 10.99 -14.28
N PHE A 202 -4.74 10.08 -14.35
CA PHE A 202 -4.17 9.44 -13.16
C PHE A 202 -3.45 10.46 -12.26
N ALA A 203 -2.58 11.29 -12.85
CA ALA A 203 -1.83 12.30 -12.09
C ALA A 203 -2.74 13.31 -11.40
N ASP A 204 -3.78 13.82 -12.08
CA ASP A 204 -4.76 14.73 -11.48
C ASP A 204 -5.55 14.05 -10.36
N ALA A 205 -6.06 12.82 -10.60
CA ALA A 205 -6.81 12.07 -9.59
C ALA A 205 -5.97 11.77 -8.36
N PHE A 206 -4.72 11.35 -8.52
CA PHE A 206 -3.80 11.11 -7.40
C PHE A 206 -3.49 12.39 -6.63
N ALA A 207 -3.18 13.50 -7.31
CA ALA A 207 -2.88 14.77 -6.65
C ALA A 207 -4.07 15.27 -5.81
N ARG A 208 -5.29 15.18 -6.35
CA ARG A 208 -6.53 15.57 -5.65
C ARG A 208 -6.85 14.65 -4.49
N ALA A 209 -6.75 13.33 -4.68
CA ALA A 209 -7.00 12.36 -3.64
C ALA A 209 -5.96 12.44 -2.51
N TRP A 210 -4.69 12.69 -2.83
CA TRP A 210 -3.63 12.92 -1.84
C TRP A 210 -3.86 14.21 -1.04
N PHE A 211 -4.27 15.29 -1.71
CA PHE A 211 -4.63 16.54 -1.02
C PHE A 211 -5.81 16.30 -0.06
N LYS A 212 -6.88 15.65 -0.52
CA LYS A 212 -8.01 15.26 0.33
C LYS A 212 -7.57 14.39 1.51
N LEU A 213 -6.78 13.34 1.28
CA LEU A 213 -6.29 12.43 2.31
C LEU A 213 -5.61 13.18 3.46
N THR A 214 -4.75 14.14 3.11
CA THR A 214 -3.89 14.87 4.05
C THR A 214 -4.54 16.10 4.68
N HIS A 215 -5.79 16.42 4.30
CA HIS A 215 -6.49 17.61 4.78
C HIS A 215 -7.96 17.37 5.19
N ARG A 216 -8.50 16.16 5.00
CA ARG A 216 -9.91 15.83 5.31
C ARG A 216 -10.32 16.04 6.77
N ASP A 217 -9.36 16.05 7.68
CA ASP A 217 -9.56 16.26 9.12
C ASP A 217 -9.21 17.69 9.58
N MET A 218 -8.83 18.58 8.65
CA MET A 218 -8.52 19.98 8.96
C MET A 218 -9.78 20.83 9.19
N GLY A 219 -10.98 20.32 8.92
CA GLY A 219 -12.22 21.08 9.06
C GLY A 219 -12.30 22.25 8.06
N PRO A 220 -12.95 23.38 8.43
CA PRO A 220 -13.19 24.48 7.51
C PRO A 220 -11.91 25.05 6.88
N ARG A 221 -12.01 25.47 5.61
CA ARG A 221 -10.90 26.05 4.85
C ARG A 221 -10.26 27.28 5.51
N SER A 222 -10.99 27.98 6.38
CA SER A 222 -10.45 29.09 7.19
C SER A 222 -9.29 28.69 8.12
N ARG A 223 -9.11 27.39 8.40
CA ARG A 223 -7.99 26.85 9.17
C ARG A 223 -6.73 26.62 8.33
N TYR A 224 -6.80 26.75 7.00
CA TYR A 224 -5.67 26.47 6.11
C TYR A 224 -4.74 27.68 6.10
N LEU A 225 -3.45 27.45 6.32
CA LEU A 225 -2.45 28.51 6.47
C LEU A 225 -1.33 28.35 5.44
N GLY A 226 -0.69 29.46 5.08
CA GLY A 226 0.48 29.49 4.21
C GLY A 226 0.17 29.78 2.74
N LYS A 227 1.23 29.92 1.93
CA LYS A 227 1.15 30.40 0.54
C LYS A 227 0.75 29.32 -0.48
N LEU A 228 0.71 28.06 -0.06
CA LEU A 228 0.45 26.91 -0.92
C LEU A 228 -1.00 26.40 -0.85
N VAL A 229 -1.87 27.11 -0.13
CA VAL A 229 -3.31 26.77 -0.07
C VAL A 229 -3.91 26.91 -1.47
N PRO A 230 -4.53 25.84 -2.02
CA PRO A 230 -5.13 25.91 -3.35
C PRO A 230 -6.29 26.90 -3.38
N LYS A 231 -6.45 27.57 -4.53
CA LYS A 231 -7.53 28.53 -4.75
C LYS A 231 -8.88 27.86 -4.96
N GLU A 232 -8.88 26.68 -5.60
CA GLU A 232 -10.06 25.85 -5.79
C GLU A 232 -10.66 25.42 -4.44
N GLU A 233 -11.97 25.59 -4.29
CA GLU A 233 -12.74 25.03 -3.17
C GLU A 233 -13.28 23.68 -3.57
N LEU A 234 -13.14 22.70 -2.67
CA LEU A 234 -13.48 21.32 -2.95
C LEU A 234 -14.72 20.95 -2.13
N THR A 235 -15.67 20.25 -2.74
CA THR A 235 -16.97 19.94 -2.11
C THR A 235 -16.84 19.21 -0.78
N TRP A 236 -15.84 18.33 -0.61
CA TRP A 236 -15.62 17.61 0.64
C TRP A 236 -15.19 18.50 1.81
N GLN A 237 -14.85 19.76 1.57
CA GLN A 237 -14.52 20.75 2.60
C GLN A 237 -15.76 21.39 3.23
N ASP A 238 -16.95 21.09 2.71
CA ASP A 238 -18.22 21.74 3.07
C ASP A 238 -18.12 23.29 3.04
N PRO A 239 -17.75 23.89 1.88
CA PRO A 239 -17.38 25.31 1.77
C PRO A 239 -18.52 26.31 2.01
#